data_AF-A0A2T6MY37-F1
#
_entry.id   AF-A0A2T6MY37-F1
#
_cell.length_a   1.000
_cell.length_b   1.000
_cell.length_c   1.000
_cell.angle_alpha   90.00
_cell.angle_beta   90.00
_cell.angle_gamma   90.00
#
_symmetry.space_group_name_H-M   'P 1'
#
loop_
_entity.id
_entity.type
_entity.pdbx_description
1 polymer ?
#
loop_
_entity_poly.entity_id
_entity_poly.type
_entity_poly.pdbx_seq_one_letter_code
_entity_poly.pdbx_strand_id
1 'polypeptide(L)' 'MGINSITGPALQGIQKGFQGMRRVASEIASVQQTNQTKPTDLSRAMVELQQHANQTKAQVKTLKTADEMIGTLIDERV' A
#
# COMPACT_ATOMS: atom_id res chain seq x y z
N MET A 1 18.53 -2.40 17.31
CA MET A 1 17.45 -3.42 17.31
C MET A 1 16.05 -2.86 16.94
N GLY A 2 15.86 -1.57 16.62
CA GLY A 2 14.54 -1.02 16.27
C GLY A 2 14.20 -0.95 14.77
N ILE A 3 15.18 -1.17 13.89
CA ILE A 3 15.01 -0.97 12.43
C ILE A 3 14.69 -2.28 11.71
N ASN A 4 15.32 -3.41 12.11
CA ASN A 4 14.89 -4.75 11.70
C ASN A 4 13.43 -5.05 12.07
N SER A 5 12.90 -4.40 13.10
CA SER A 5 11.49 -4.51 13.50
C SER A 5 10.53 -3.65 12.68
N ILE A 6 11.00 -2.75 11.81
CA ILE A 6 10.16 -1.92 10.93
C ILE A 6 10.14 -2.48 9.51
N THR A 7 11.26 -3.01 9.03
CA THR A 7 11.34 -3.62 7.69
C THR A 7 10.46 -4.86 7.54
N GLY A 8 10.34 -5.71 8.56
CA GLY A 8 9.43 -6.86 8.55
C GLY A 8 7.95 -6.46 8.37
N PRO A 9 7.39 -5.62 9.26
CA PRO A 9 6.01 -5.14 9.16
C PRO A 9 5.75 -4.27 7.93
N ALA A 10 6.71 -3.45 7.49
CA ALA A 10 6.58 -2.62 6.29
C ALA A 10 6.50 -3.48 5.03
N LEU A 11 7.38 -4.47 4.87
CA LEU A 11 7.33 -5.39 3.73
C LEU A 11 6.05 -6.23 3.75
N GLN A 12 5.63 -6.70 4.93
CA GLN A 12 4.38 -7.44 5.09
C GLN A 12 3.16 -6.56 4.77
N GLY A 13 3.19 -5.29 5.17
CA GLY A 13 2.14 -4.32 4.87
C GLY A 13 2.07 -3.99 3.36
N ILE A 14 3.21 -3.84 2.70
CA ILE A 14 3.29 -3.62 1.24
C ILE A 14 2.74 -4.85 0.51
N GLN A 15 3.15 -6.07 0.90
CA GLN A 15 2.60 -7.30 0.32
C GLN A 15 1.08 -7.41 0.51
N LYS A 16 0.58 -7.11 1.71
CA LYS A 16 -0.86 -7.11 1.98
C LYS A 16 -1.60 -6.03 1.18
N GLY A 17 -1.01 -4.85 1.01
CA GLY A 17 -1.53 -3.77 0.19
C GLY A 17 -1.65 -4.17 -1.29
N PHE A 18 -0.62 -4.82 -1.82
CA PHE A 18 -0.66 -5.37 -3.18
C PHE A 18 -1.68 -6.50 -3.35
N GLN A 19 -1.83 -7.39 -2.36
CA GLN A 19 -2.87 -8.42 -2.37
C GLN A 19 -4.28 -7.81 -2.32
N GLY A 20 -4.49 -6.78 -1.49
CA GLY A 20 -5.74 -6.01 -1.43
C GLY A 20 -6.07 -5.34 -2.76
N MET A 21 -5.11 -4.62 -3.34
CA MET A 21 -5.28 -4.00 -4.66
C MET A 21 -5.60 -5.02 -5.76
N ARG A 22 -4.95 -6.18 -5.78
CA ARG A 22 -5.24 -7.25 -6.76
C ARG A 22 -6.66 -7.80 -6.60
N ARG A 23 -7.13 -7.98 -5.36
CA ARG A 23 -8.49 -8.45 -5.08
C ARG A 23 -9.52 -7.43 -5.59
N VAL A 24 -9.35 -6.16 -5.23
CA VAL A 24 -10.26 -5.08 -5.65
C VAL A 24 -10.22 -4.88 -7.17
N ALA A 25 -9.05 -4.97 -7.80
CA ALA A 25 -8.93 -4.92 -9.26
C ALA A 25 -9.66 -6.10 -9.94
N SER A 26 -9.56 -7.30 -9.37
CA SER A 26 -10.32 -8.47 -9.85
C SER A 26 -11.82 -8.29 -9.66
N GLU A 27 -12.24 -7.67 -8.56
CA GLU A 27 -13.64 -7.36 -8.27
C GLU A 27 -14.19 -6.34 -9.28
N ILE A 28 -13.47 -5.25 -9.54
CA ILE A 28 -13.78 -4.27 -10.59
C ILE A 28 -13.92 -4.95 -11.96
N ALA A 29 -12.95 -5.79 -12.35
CA ALA A 29 -13.00 -6.51 -13.62
C ALA A 29 -14.20 -7.47 -13.72
N SER A 30 -14.51 -8.18 -12.63
CA SER A 30 -15.66 -9.11 -12.59
C SER A 30 -17.01 -8.37 -12.66
N VAL A 31 -17.09 -7.20 -12.03
CA VAL A 31 -18.25 -6.31 -12.01
C VAL A 31 -18.46 -5.66 -13.38
N GLN A 32 -17.38 -5.41 -14.13
CA GLN A 32 -17.43 -4.94 -15.53
C GLN A 32 -17.95 -6.01 -16.49
N GLN A 33 -17.70 -7.29 -16.20
CA GLN A 33 -18.05 -8.41 -17.07
C GLN A 33 -19.49 -8.91 -16.87
N THR A 34 -20.04 -8.68 -15.67
CA THR A 34 -21.47 -8.89 -15.38
C THR A 34 -22.22 -7.59 -15.65
N ASN A 35 -22.90 -7.48 -16.80
CA ASN A 35 -23.72 -6.34 -17.25
C ASN A 35 -24.90 -5.92 -16.32
N GLN A 36 -24.89 -6.30 -15.03
CA GLN A 36 -25.88 -5.95 -14.01
C GLN A 36 -25.32 -5.00 -12.94
N THR A 37 -24.38 -4.15 -13.32
CA THR A 37 -23.64 -3.29 -12.40
C THR A 37 -24.49 -2.13 -11.86
N LYS A 38 -24.71 -2.08 -10.54
CA LYS A 38 -25.16 -0.85 -9.89
C LYS A 38 -23.98 0.15 -9.87
N PRO A 39 -24.15 1.41 -10.31
CA PRO A 39 -23.07 2.41 -10.35
C PRO A 39 -22.34 2.62 -9.00
N THR A 40 -23.04 2.35 -7.89
CA THR A 40 -22.53 2.43 -6.52
C THR A 40 -21.42 1.43 -6.22
N ASP A 41 -21.49 0.21 -6.74
CA ASP A 41 -20.52 -0.87 -6.40
C ASP A 41 -19.18 -0.64 -7.10
N LEU A 42 -19.20 -0.18 -8.35
CA LEU A 42 -17.98 0.21 -9.08
C LEU A 42 -17.28 1.41 -8.42
N SER A 43 -18.07 2.41 -8.01
CA SER A 43 -17.55 3.61 -7.35
C SER A 43 -16.92 3.26 -6.00
N ARG A 44 -17.54 2.35 -5.24
CA ARG A 44 -17.01 1.85 -3.97
C ARG A 44 -15.71 1.07 -4.15
N ALA A 45 -15.65 0.17 -5.13
CA ALA A 45 -14.45 -0.59 -5.42
C ALA A 45 -13.28 0.31 -5.85
N MET A 46 -13.54 1.36 -6.64
CA MET A 46 -12.51 2.35 -7.00
C MET A 46 -11.99 3.14 -5.80
N VAL A 47 -12.86 3.51 -4.85
CA VAL A 47 -12.46 4.18 -3.61
C VAL A 47 -11.62 3.26 -2.73
N GLU A 48 -12.01 1.99 -2.58
CA GLU A 48 -11.22 1.00 -1.84
C GLU A 48 -9.84 0.77 -2.48
N LEU A 49 -9.77 0.73 -3.82
CA LEU A 49 -8.49 0.61 -4.53
C LEU A 49 -7.58 1.83 -4.25
N GLN A 50 -8.14 3.04 -4.29
CA GLN A 50 -7.41 4.26 -3.93
C GLN A 50 -6.96 4.26 -2.47
N GLN A 51 -7.77 3.72 -1.56
CA GLN A 51 -7.44 3.61 -0.14
C GLN A 51 -6.24 2.67 0.09
N HIS A 52 -6.22 1.51 -0.58
CA HIS A 52 -5.07 0.60 -0.55
C HIS A 52 -3.81 1.20 -1.19
N ALA A 53 -3.95 1.94 -2.29
CA ALA A 53 -2.83 2.66 -2.90
C ALA A 53 -2.23 3.70 -1.94
N ASN A 54 -3.06 4.47 -1.25
CA ASN A 54 -2.62 5.45 -0.27
C ASN A 54 -1.94 4.80 0.95
N GLN A 55 -2.46 3.68 1.45
CA GLN A 55 -1.83 2.92 2.54
C GLN A 55 -0.44 2.42 2.14
N THR A 56 -0.31 1.86 0.94
CA THR A 56 0.98 1.38 0.42
C THR A 56 1.97 2.54 0.27
N LYS A 57 1.52 3.68 -0.26
CA LYS A 57 2.34 4.90 -0.42
C LYS A 57 2.82 5.45 0.92
N ALA A 58 1.98 5.43 1.96
CA ALA A 58 2.36 5.83 3.31
C ALA A 58 3.46 4.93 3.87
N GLN A 59 3.33 3.60 3.71
CA GLN A 59 4.33 2.64 4.17
C GLN A 59 5.69 2.80 3.45
N VAL A 60 5.67 2.99 2.13
CA VAL A 60 6.88 3.30 1.36
C VAL A 60 7.52 4.59 1.84
N LYS A 61 6.72 5.62 2.14
CA LYS A 61 7.24 6.89 2.67
C LYS A 61 7.86 6.73 4.05
N THR A 62 7.26 5.96 4.95
CA THR A 62 7.85 5.67 6.27
C THR A 62 9.17 4.91 6.17
N LEU A 63 9.28 3.97 5.22
CA LEU A 63 10.53 3.26 4.97
C LEU A 63 11.62 4.22 4.45
N LYS A 64 11.26 5.10 3.50
CA LYS A 64 12.19 6.08 2.95
C LYS A 64 12.67 7.08 4.01
N THR A 65 11.77 7.56 4.85
CA THR A 65 12.13 8.43 5.97
C THR A 65 13.01 7.70 6.99
N ALA A 66 12.78 6.40 7.24
CA ALA A 66 13.68 5.60 8.08
C ALA A 66 15.09 5.50 7.47
N ASP A 67 15.21 5.26 6.17
CA ASP A 67 16.51 5.24 5.46
C ASP A 67 17.21 6.60 5.49
N GLU A 68 16.48 7.71 5.27
CA GLU A 68 17.02 9.07 5.34
C GLU A 68 17.50 9.42 6.76
N MET A 69 16.78 9.00 7.79
CA MET A 69 17.21 9.14 9.20
C MET A 69 18.47 8.33 9.50
N ILE A 70 18.65 7.15 8.90
CA ILE A 70 19.91 6.38 9.04
C ILE A 70 21.04 7.07 8.31
N GLY A 71 20.82 7.53 7.06
CA GLY A 71 21.82 8.23 6.28
C GLY A 71 22.35 9.47 6.99
N THR A 72 21.45 10.28 7.56
CA THR A 72 21.81 11.47 8.35
C THR A 72 22.53 11.12 9.66
N LEU A 73 22.11 10.08 10.39
CA LEU A 73 22.80 9.61 11.60
C LEU A 73 24.22 9.07 11.33
N ILE A 74 24.44 8.49 10.15
CA ILE A 74 25.76 7.99 9.73
C ILE A 74 26.65 9.17 9.27
N ASP A 75 26.08 10.13 8.54
CA ASP A 75 26.76 11.32 8.04
C ASP A 75 27.25 12.24 9.17
N GLU A 76 26.47 12.39 10.24
CA GLU A 76 26.85 13.21 11.41
C GLU A 76 27.91 12.54 12.31
N ARG A 77 28.25 11.27 12.05
CA ARG A 77 29.31 10.52 12.75
C ARG A 77 30.63 10.42 11.97
N VAL A 78 30.73 11.01 10.78
CA VAL A 78 31.96 11.09 9.96
C VAL A 78 32.68 12.42 10.19
#